data_AF-A0A3E2N9B1-F1
#
_entry.id   AF-A0A3E2N9B1-F1
#
_cell.length_a   1.000
_cell.length_b   1.000
_cell.length_c   1.000
_cell.angle_alpha   90.00
_cell.angle_beta   90.00
_cell.angle_gamma   90.00
#
_symmetry.space_group_name_H-M   'P 1'
#
loop_
_entity.id
_entity.type
_entity.pdbx_description
1 polymer ?
#
loop_
_entity_poly.entity_id
_entity_poly.type
_entity_poly.pdbx_seq_one_letter_code
_entity_poly.pdbx_strand_id
1 'polypeptide(L)'
;MQFYETQMGHQFFNQQLPALTSALQRIAGTLERPVAALRLPVDVPPNYLKDLFYGNLEPDQQLNSTAIRQDTKEVIALQDQLRERLSAEDWALVEALQQRLQYRSTKETEKAFQTGFCTATQMLAAGLSLTADEPENGGQET
;
A
#
# COMPACT_ATOMS: atom_id res chain seq x y z
N MET A 1 -54.17 38.04 -7.56
CA MET A 1 -52.74 38.08 -7.93
C MET A 1 -52.16 36.70 -7.67
N GLN A 2 -51.69 36.02 -8.70
CA GLN A 2 -51.05 34.70 -8.57
C GLN A 2 -49.55 34.88 -8.29
N PHE A 3 -48.95 34.00 -7.48
CA PHE A 3 -47.58 34.19 -6.97
C PHE A 3 -46.53 34.41 -8.09
N TYR A 4 -46.63 33.67 -9.21
CA TYR A 4 -45.70 33.79 -10.33
C TYR A 4 -45.79 35.13 -11.08
N GLU A 5 -46.89 35.86 -10.94
CA GLU A 5 -47.10 37.19 -11.55
C GLU A 5 -46.45 38.31 -10.70
N THR A 6 -46.05 37.99 -9.46
CA THR A 6 -45.37 38.94 -8.58
C THR A 6 -43.89 39.05 -8.94
N GLN A 7 -43.27 40.20 -8.68
CA GLN A 7 -41.81 40.34 -8.83
C GLN A 7 -41.04 39.28 -8.02
N MET A 8 -41.54 38.92 -6.83
CA MET A 8 -40.97 37.87 -6.00
C MET A 8 -41.08 36.49 -6.65
N GLY A 9 -42.22 36.15 -7.24
CA GLY A 9 -42.40 34.90 -7.98
C GLY A 9 -41.50 34.81 -9.19
N HIS A 10 -41.37 35.90 -9.96
CA HIS A 10 -40.44 35.96 -11.09
C HIS A 10 -38.98 35.76 -10.66
N GLN A 11 -38.54 36.33 -9.54
CA GLN A 11 -37.19 36.09 -9.00
C GLN A 11 -37.01 34.64 -8.52
N PHE A 12 -38.03 34.07 -7.86
CA PHE A 12 -37.99 32.70 -7.39
C PHE A 12 -37.83 31.70 -8.55
N PHE A 13 -38.68 31.77 -9.58
CA PHE A 13 -38.67 30.81 -10.69
C PHE A 13 -37.52 31.01 -11.67
N ASN A 14 -37.10 32.25 -11.93
CA ASN A 14 -36.09 32.52 -12.96
C ASN A 14 -34.66 32.61 -12.41
N GLN A 15 -34.48 32.77 -11.10
CA GLN A 15 -33.15 32.90 -10.49
C GLN A 15 -32.92 31.87 -9.39
N GLN A 16 -33.79 31.84 -8.38
CA GLN A 16 -33.54 31.02 -7.19
C GLN A 16 -33.68 29.52 -7.46
N LEU A 17 -34.71 29.11 -8.19
CA LEU A 17 -34.97 27.69 -8.50
C LEU A 17 -33.88 27.10 -9.42
N PRO A 18 -33.46 27.75 -10.52
CA PRO A 18 -32.33 27.29 -11.33
C PRO A 18 -31.01 27.24 -10.55
N ALA A 19 -30.75 28.21 -9.67
CA ALA A 19 -29.56 28.22 -8.81
C ALA A 19 -29.56 27.03 -7.84
N LEU A 20 -30.72 26.70 -7.25
CA LEU A 20 -30.89 25.55 -6.38
C LEU A 20 -30.68 24.23 -7.14
N THR A 21 -31.28 24.08 -8.33
CA THR A 21 -31.10 22.88 -9.16
C THR A 21 -29.63 22.70 -9.55
N SER A 22 -28.94 23.78 -9.90
CA SER A 22 -27.51 23.75 -10.23
C SER A 22 -26.65 23.35 -9.03
N ALA A 23 -26.99 23.85 -7.84
CA ALA A 23 -26.30 23.47 -6.61
C ALA A 23 -26.47 21.98 -6.29
N LEU A 24 -27.69 21.46 -6.43
CA LEU A 24 -27.98 20.03 -6.23
C LEU A 24 -27.26 19.14 -7.24
N GLN A 25 -27.25 19.51 -8.52
CA GLN A 25 -26.50 18.79 -9.56
C GLN A 25 -24.99 18.76 -9.27
N ARG A 26 -24.43 19.88 -8.80
CA ARG A 26 -23.01 19.95 -8.42
C ARG A 26 -22.70 19.08 -7.20
N ILE A 27 -23.58 19.08 -6.19
CA ILE A 27 -23.44 18.22 -5.01
C ILE A 27 -23.51 16.75 -5.42
N ALA A 28 -24.50 16.37 -6.22
CA ALA A 28 -24.64 15.00 -6.74
C ALA A 28 -23.39 14.56 -7.51
N GLY A 29 -22.90 15.38 -8.45
CA GLY A 29 -21.68 15.06 -9.20
C GLY A 29 -20.40 15.01 -8.35
N THR A 30 -20.40 15.64 -7.17
CA THR A 30 -19.28 15.56 -6.21
C THR A 30 -19.39 14.30 -5.34
N LEU A 31 -20.60 13.89 -4.98
CA LEU A 31 -20.88 12.68 -4.21
C LEU A 31 -20.74 11.39 -5.03
N GLU A 32 -21.07 11.43 -6.33
CA GLU A 32 -20.90 10.30 -7.26
C GLU A 32 -19.43 9.97 -7.51
N ARG A 33 -18.53 10.93 -7.31
CA ARG A 33 -17.09 10.68 -7.38
C ARG A 33 -16.64 10.14 -6.04
N PRO A 34 -16.05 8.94 -5.97
CA PRO A 34 -15.43 8.49 -4.73
C PRO A 34 -14.30 9.46 -4.41
N VAL A 35 -14.55 10.35 -3.44
CA VAL A 35 -13.51 11.20 -2.87
C VAL A 35 -12.58 10.24 -2.16
N ALA A 36 -11.39 10.03 -2.72
CA ALA A 36 -10.36 9.26 -2.03
C ALA A 36 -10.16 9.90 -0.65
N ALA A 37 -10.50 9.16 0.40
CA ALA A 37 -10.46 9.64 1.79
C ALA A 37 -9.06 10.13 2.19
N LEU A 38 -8.03 9.72 1.44
CA LEU A 38 -6.63 10.05 1.63
C LEU A 38 -5.97 10.42 0.30
N ARG A 39 -5.25 11.55 0.30
CA ARG A 39 -4.24 11.86 -0.71
C ARG A 39 -2.88 11.47 -0.16
N LEU A 40 -2.44 10.25 -0.46
CA LEU A 40 -1.08 9.83 -0.17
C LEU A 40 -0.14 10.40 -1.26
N PRO A 41 1.04 10.91 -0.91
CA PRO A 41 2.04 11.39 -1.88
C PRO A 41 2.78 10.20 -2.53
N VAL A 42 2.02 9.21 -2.99
CA VAL A 42 2.55 7.99 -3.61
C VAL A 42 2.08 7.98 -5.06
N ASP A 43 3.03 8.07 -5.98
CA ASP A 43 2.79 7.92 -7.41
C ASP A 43 2.56 6.44 -7.71
N VAL A 44 1.30 6.00 -7.60
CA VAL A 44 0.90 4.63 -7.94
C VAL A 44 0.50 4.59 -9.41
N PRO A 45 1.14 3.74 -10.24
CA PRO A 45 0.75 3.60 -11.63
C PRO A 45 -0.75 3.26 -11.75
N PRO A 46 -1.49 3.87 -12.70
CA PRO A 46 -2.94 3.70 -12.81
C PRO A 46 -3.37 2.24 -13.04
N ASN A 47 -2.49 1.40 -13.61
CA ASN A 47 -2.74 -0.02 -13.85
C ASN A 47 -2.12 -0.94 -12.79
N TYR A 48 -1.55 -0.42 -11.70
CA TYR A 48 -0.77 -1.21 -10.75
C TYR A 48 -1.49 -2.48 -10.25
N LEU A 49 -2.76 -2.36 -9.82
CA LEU A 49 -3.55 -3.52 -9.36
C LEU A 49 -3.96 -4.46 -10.50
N LYS A 50 -4.18 -3.92 -11.70
CA LYS A 50 -4.48 -4.71 -12.88
C LYS A 50 -3.26 -5.54 -13.28
N ASP A 51 -2.09 -4.92 -13.32
CA ASP A 51 -0.83 -5.58 -13.65
C ASP A 51 -0.44 -6.58 -12.57
N LEU A 52 -0.68 -6.29 -11.29
CA LEU A 52 -0.56 -7.25 -10.20
C LEU A 52 -1.50 -8.45 -10.39
N PHE A 53 -2.78 -8.21 -10.70
CA PHE A 53 -3.78 -9.27 -10.88
C PHE A 53 -3.46 -10.19 -12.06
N TYR A 54 -2.97 -9.63 -13.17
CA TYR A 54 -2.59 -10.39 -14.35
C TYR A 54 -1.14 -10.93 -14.31
N GLY A 55 -0.39 -10.67 -13.24
CA GLY A 55 1.00 -11.12 -13.11
C GLY A 55 2.00 -10.35 -14.01
N ASN A 56 1.61 -9.19 -14.54
CA ASN A 56 2.48 -8.31 -15.33
C ASN A 56 3.37 -7.41 -14.44
N LEU A 57 3.20 -7.48 -13.12
CA LEU A 57 4.04 -6.79 -12.16
C LEU A 57 5.22 -7.70 -11.79
N GLU A 58 6.44 -7.30 -12.14
CA GLU A 58 7.68 -7.98 -11.74
C GLU A 58 8.38 -7.22 -10.59
N PRO A 59 8.02 -7.50 -9.33
CA PRO A 59 8.63 -6.83 -8.18
C PRO A 59 10.10 -7.21 -7.96
N ASP A 60 10.58 -8.28 -8.60
CA ASP A 60 11.91 -8.86 -8.45
C ASP A 60 12.95 -8.32 -9.44
N GLN A 61 12.56 -7.49 -10.41
CA GLN A 61 13.52 -6.85 -11.33
C GLN A 61 14.61 -6.06 -10.61
N GLN A 62 14.29 -5.46 -9.45
CA GLN A 62 15.27 -4.76 -8.62
C GLN A 62 16.24 -5.70 -7.88
N LEU A 63 15.87 -6.96 -7.66
CA LEU A 63 16.71 -7.97 -7.03
C LEU A 63 17.78 -8.51 -8.00
N ASN A 64 17.57 -8.40 -9.30
CA ASN A 64 18.54 -8.82 -10.32
C ASN A 64 19.63 -7.77 -10.58
N SER A 65 20.25 -7.28 -9.51
CA SER A 65 21.30 -6.27 -9.60
C SER A 65 22.64 -6.85 -10.10
N THR A 66 23.46 -5.99 -10.70
CA THR A 66 24.84 -6.35 -11.10
C THR A 66 25.69 -6.76 -9.90
N ALA A 67 25.43 -6.19 -8.72
CA ALA A 67 26.10 -6.53 -7.47
C ALA A 67 25.84 -7.98 -7.05
N ILE A 68 24.58 -8.42 -7.04
CA ILE A 68 24.22 -9.81 -6.67
C ILE A 68 24.87 -10.82 -7.63
N ARG A 69 24.97 -10.48 -8.92
CA ARG A 69 25.68 -11.32 -9.89
C ARG A 69 27.18 -11.41 -9.62
N GLN A 70 27.80 -10.33 -9.14
CA GLN A 70 29.21 -10.33 -8.76
C GLN A 70 29.45 -11.17 -7.52
N ASP A 71 28.64 -10.98 -6.47
CA ASP A 71 28.70 -11.79 -5.24
C ASP A 71 28.53 -13.29 -5.56
N THR A 72 27.59 -13.62 -6.46
CA THR A 72 27.37 -15.00 -6.91
C THR A 72 28.63 -15.60 -7.54
N LYS A 73 29.35 -14.83 -8.38
CA LYS A 73 30.59 -15.31 -8.99
C LYS A 73 31.69 -15.55 -7.95
N GLU A 74 31.80 -14.68 -6.96
CA GLU A 74 32.78 -14.81 -5.89
C GLU A 74 32.49 -16.03 -5.00
N VAL A 75 31.22 -16.28 -4.70
CA VAL A 75 30.79 -17.51 -3.99
C VAL A 75 31.18 -18.76 -4.77
N ILE A 76 30.93 -18.79 -6.08
CA ILE A 76 31.31 -19.94 -6.94
C ILE A 76 32.83 -20.15 -6.91
N ALA A 77 33.62 -19.09 -7.08
CA ALA A 77 35.07 -19.19 -7.06
C ALA A 77 35.61 -19.73 -5.73
N LEU A 78 35.01 -19.34 -4.60
CA LEU A 78 35.36 -19.87 -3.28
C LEU A 78 34.95 -21.33 -3.11
N GLN A 79 33.78 -21.72 -3.64
CA GLN A 79 33.33 -23.11 -3.63
C GLN A 79 34.28 -24.01 -4.43
N ASP A 80 34.73 -23.56 -5.60
CA ASP A 80 35.70 -24.30 -6.42
C ASP A 80 37.03 -24.48 -5.67
N GLN A 81 37.55 -23.43 -5.04
CA GLN A 81 38.78 -23.52 -4.23
C GLN A 81 38.65 -24.46 -3.03
N LEU A 82 37.50 -24.48 -2.37
CA LEU A 82 37.25 -25.40 -1.25
C LEU A 82 37.17 -26.85 -1.73
N ARG A 83 36.55 -27.07 -2.90
CA ARG A 83 36.40 -28.40 -3.50
C ARG A 83 37.73 -29.04 -3.88
N GLU A 84 38.72 -28.26 -4.29
CA GLU A 84 40.07 -28.75 -4.59
C GLU A 84 40.86 -29.17 -3.33
N ARG A 85 40.51 -28.64 -2.16
CA ARG A 85 41.28 -28.81 -0.91
C ARG A 85 40.70 -29.85 0.04
N LEU A 86 39.41 -30.14 -0.07
CA LEU A 86 38.67 -30.97 0.87
C LEU A 86 38.50 -32.40 0.36
N SER A 87 38.42 -33.34 1.30
CA SER A 87 37.97 -34.70 0.99
C SER A 87 36.49 -34.70 0.61
N ALA A 88 36.01 -35.77 -0.04
CA ALA A 88 34.61 -35.89 -0.40
C ALA A 88 33.66 -35.89 0.81
N GLU A 89 34.11 -36.45 1.95
CA GLU A 89 33.34 -36.48 3.20
C GLU A 89 33.25 -35.08 3.84
N ASP A 90 34.37 -34.34 3.89
CA ASP A 90 34.38 -32.97 4.42
C ASP A 90 33.58 -32.01 3.53
N TRP A 91 33.65 -32.20 2.20
CA TRP A 91 32.85 -31.42 1.25
C TRP A 91 31.35 -31.64 1.45
N ALA A 92 30.91 -32.88 1.68
CA ALA A 92 29.50 -33.17 1.97
C ALA A 92 29.02 -32.49 3.26
N LEU A 93 29.87 -32.39 4.28
CA LEU A 93 29.57 -31.64 5.51
C LEU A 93 29.46 -30.13 5.25
N VAL A 94 30.34 -29.57 4.41
CA VAL A 94 30.28 -28.15 4.00
C VAL A 94 29.00 -27.86 3.22
N GLU A 95 28.60 -28.71 2.27
CA GLU A 95 27.35 -28.56 1.52
C GLU A 95 26.14 -28.61 2.46
N ALA A 96 26.11 -29.55 3.39
CA ALA A 96 25.04 -29.65 4.39
C ALA A 96 24.97 -28.40 5.28
N LEU A 97 26.12 -27.86 5.71
CA LEU A 97 26.19 -26.62 6.47
C LEU A 97 25.66 -25.43 5.65
N GLN A 98 26.10 -25.28 4.41
CA GLN A 98 25.66 -24.20 3.51
C GLN A 98 24.14 -24.25 3.30
N GLN A 99 23.57 -25.44 3.05
CA GLN A 99 22.12 -25.62 2.93
C GLN A 99 21.40 -25.20 4.21
N ARG A 100 21.92 -25.57 5.39
CA ARG A 100 21.31 -25.18 6.68
C ARG A 100 21.38 -23.68 6.93
N LEU A 101 22.50 -23.04 6.60
CA LEU A 101 22.65 -21.59 6.69
C LEU A 101 21.69 -20.87 5.74
N GLN A 102 21.59 -21.33 4.49
CA GLN A 102 20.66 -20.76 3.52
C GLN A 102 19.21 -20.90 3.98
N TYR A 103 18.82 -22.08 4.45
CA TYR A 103 17.48 -22.31 4.96
C TYR A 103 17.15 -21.43 6.17
N ARG A 104 18.11 -21.27 7.10
CA ARG A 104 17.96 -20.34 8.24
C ARG A 104 17.80 -18.91 7.75
N SER A 105 18.64 -18.45 6.83
CA SER A 105 18.59 -17.10 6.26
C SER A 105 17.25 -16.82 5.57
N THR A 106 16.73 -17.78 4.80
CA THR A 106 15.40 -17.66 4.17
C THR A 106 14.31 -17.50 5.23
N LYS A 107 14.32 -18.33 6.28
CA LYS A 107 13.35 -18.24 7.38
C LYS A 107 13.42 -16.92 8.14
N GLU A 108 14.64 -16.45 8.42
CA GLU A 108 14.87 -15.15 9.07
C GLU A 108 14.32 -14.01 8.21
N THR A 109 14.60 -14.04 6.90
CA THR A 109 14.11 -13.04 5.94
C THR A 109 12.59 -13.07 5.81
N GLU A 110 11.98 -14.25 5.71
CA GLU A 110 10.52 -14.42 5.67
C GLU A 110 9.87 -13.85 6.92
N LYS A 111 10.44 -14.14 8.10
CA LYS A 111 9.90 -13.64 9.36
C LYS A 111 10.05 -12.13 9.49
N ALA A 112 11.21 -11.59 9.11
CA ALA A 112 11.45 -10.16 9.09
C ALA A 112 10.48 -9.44 8.14
N PHE A 113 10.24 -10.00 6.94
CA PHE A 113 9.26 -9.48 6.00
C PHE A 113 7.84 -9.50 6.58
N GLN A 114 7.40 -10.63 7.13
CA GLN A 114 6.08 -10.75 7.77
C GLN A 114 5.90 -9.69 8.86
N THR A 115 6.86 -9.59 9.77
CA THR A 115 6.83 -8.61 10.86
C THR A 115 6.81 -7.18 10.32
N GLY A 116 7.69 -6.85 9.37
CA GLY A 116 7.76 -5.53 8.75
C GLY A 116 6.45 -5.14 8.06
N PHE A 117 5.86 -6.06 7.30
CA PHE A 117 4.58 -5.84 6.63
C PHE A 117 3.43 -5.63 7.64
N CYS A 118 3.33 -6.47 8.66
CA CYS A 118 2.32 -6.32 9.71
C CYS A 118 2.48 -4.97 10.43
N THR A 119 3.71 -4.60 10.80
CA THR A 119 3.99 -3.33 11.46
C THR A 119 3.62 -2.14 10.56
N ALA A 120 4.01 -2.15 9.29
CA ALA A 120 3.66 -1.08 8.34
C ALA A 120 2.14 -0.96 8.18
N THR A 121 1.43 -2.09 8.07
CA THR A 121 -0.03 -2.12 7.96
C THR A 121 -0.70 -1.58 9.22
N GLN A 122 -0.18 -1.91 10.41
CA GLN A 122 -0.68 -1.37 11.67
C GLN A 122 -0.43 0.13 11.79
N MET A 123 0.74 0.62 11.37
CA MET A 123 1.05 2.05 11.34
C MET A 123 0.11 2.80 10.39
N LEU A 124 -0.16 2.24 9.21
CA LEU A 124 -1.15 2.79 8.29
C LEU A 124 -2.53 2.80 8.95
N ALA A 125 -3.02 1.67 9.47
CA ALA A 125 -4.31 1.61 10.14
C ALA A 125 -4.42 2.64 11.29
N ALA A 126 -3.38 2.79 12.11
CA ALA A 126 -3.33 3.77 13.19
C ALA A 126 -3.40 5.21 12.68
N GLY A 127 -2.66 5.54 11.62
CA GLY A 127 -2.68 6.88 11.01
C GLY A 127 -3.99 7.22 10.28
N LEU A 128 -4.76 6.21 9.86
CA LEU A 128 -6.03 6.38 9.15
C LEU A 128 -7.27 6.25 10.06
N SER A 129 -7.09 5.73 11.27
CA SER A 129 -8.17 5.61 12.25
C SER A 129 -8.50 6.98 12.83
N LEU A 130 -9.77 7.39 12.75
CA LEU A 130 -10.27 8.51 13.54
C LEU A 130 -10.37 8.05 15.00
N THR A 131 -9.74 8.78 15.93
CA THR A 131 -10.02 8.58 17.35
C THR A 131 -11.48 8.93 17.59
N ALA A 132 -12.29 7.93 17.96
CA ALA A 132 -13.63 8.22 18.46
C ALA A 132 -13.43 9.08 19.72
N ASP A 133 -13.97 10.31 19.69
CA ASP A 133 -14.07 11.14 20.89
C ASP A 133 -14.67 10.27 22.01
N GLU A 134 -13.91 10.09 23.09
CA GLU A 134 -14.46 9.53 24.32
C GLU A 134 -15.64 10.42 24.74
N PRO A 135 -16.82 9.86 25.05
CA PRO A 135 -17.89 10.69 25.58
C PRO A 135 -17.41 11.23 26.93
N GLU A 136 -17.17 12.55 27.00
CA GLU A 136 -17.03 13.23 28.27
C GLU A 136 -18.28 12.91 29.10
N ASN A 137 -18.02 12.13 30.14
CA ASN A 137 -18.94 11.78 31.18
C ASN A 137 -19.18 13.05 32.03
N GLY A 138 -20.00 13.98 31.53
CA GLY A 138 -20.63 15.00 32.36
C GLY A 138 -21.75 14.30 33.14
N GLY A 139 -21.61 13.95 34.41
CA GLY A 139 -21.12 14.81 35.47
C GLY A 139 -22.30 15.58 36.07
N GLN A 140 -23.10 14.85 36.85
CA GLN A 140 -23.93 15.23 38.01
C GLN A 140 -24.42 16.68 38.21
N GLU A 141 -25.73 16.76 38.45
CA GLU A 141 -26.39 17.47 39.56
C GLU A 141 -26.02 18.95 39.80
N THR A 142 -26.95 19.86 39.51
CA THR A 142 -27.72 20.65 40.50
C THR A 142 -28.83 21.46 39.85
#